data_AF-A0A2M7PJR8-F1
#
_entry.id   AF-A0A2M7PJR8-F1
#
_cell.length_a   1.000
_cell.length_b   1.000
_cell.length_c   1.000
_cell.angle_alpha   90.00
_cell.angle_beta   90.00
_cell.angle_gamma   90.00
#
_symmetry.space_group_name_H-M   'P 1'
#
loop_
_entity.id
_entity.type
_entity.pdbx_description
1 polymer ?
#
loop_
_entity_poly.entity_id
_entity_poly.type
_entity_poly.pdbx_seq_one_letter_code
_entity_poly.pdbx_strand_id
1 'polypeptide(L)'
;LQYMLQCGFPVSASPDSEFRLFKQIFIDIGDEQSLENDLSTYSSHLLNMKFFMKHATRDTLILIDEFGTGTEPQLGGAIAEATLEDLNRKKSFGVITTHYTNLKLLAERTPGLVNGAMLFDSNLMQPLFILQTGRPGSSFAFEIARKIGFPDHVLNAAKNKSGGKHVRFDEQLQQLEIDKLRLEKQQQQVNFTDDNLKILVEKYEVLYEELQKSSKLIIREAQEKAINIISNSNKAIEKTIREIKEAEADKGKTRQLREILEDTKLQLADEVLKNKPVQAPDSIQRKKRKSKPAGILHEIILRPPETGDYVRIQDAGIEGELVELKGDTAILNVNDVRLKTSAKKLVVIPRPKLIARRNSGYKSIINELNQKVANFSLSIDLRGKRADEARSELNKYIDDAILLNMREVDILHGKGFGILREIIREYLQSIDEIEHFGDAPIDQGGAGITRVVFRKD
;
A
#
# COMPACT_ATOMS: atom_id res chain seq x y z
N LEU A 1 15.01 35.32 -7.84
CA LEU A 1 15.93 34.23 -7.44
C LEU A 1 17.15 34.15 -8.34
N GLN A 2 17.00 33.79 -9.62
CA GLN A 2 18.14 33.63 -10.54
C GLN A 2 19.08 34.85 -10.58
N TYR A 3 18.50 36.06 -10.67
CA TYR A 3 19.28 37.30 -10.69
C TYR A 3 20.06 37.53 -9.40
N MET A 4 19.46 37.26 -8.24
CA MET A 4 20.13 37.36 -6.94
C MET A 4 21.33 36.42 -6.86
N LEU A 5 21.16 35.16 -7.27
CA LEU A 5 22.22 34.17 -7.29
C LEU A 5 23.40 34.63 -8.18
N GLN A 6 23.11 35.10 -9.40
CA GLN A 6 24.14 35.56 -10.33
C GLN A 6 24.85 36.85 -9.88
N CYS A 7 24.23 37.63 -8.99
CA CYS A 7 24.84 38.77 -8.32
C CYS A 7 25.59 38.40 -7.02
N GLY A 8 25.62 37.11 -6.64
CA GLY A 8 26.32 36.62 -5.45
C GLY A 8 25.53 36.75 -4.15
N PHE A 9 24.21 37.01 -4.21
CA PHE A 9 23.36 37.06 -3.02
C PHE A 9 22.83 35.67 -2.65
N PRO A 10 22.62 35.40 -1.34
CA PRO A 10 21.92 34.19 -0.91
C PRO A 10 20.47 34.20 -1.43
N VAL A 11 19.96 33.02 -1.76
CA VAL A 11 18.61 32.83 -2.29
C VAL A 11 17.76 31.97 -1.37
N SER A 12 16.45 32.20 -1.37
CA SER A 12 15.47 31.43 -0.60
C SER A 12 15.15 30.11 -1.33
N ALA A 13 16.08 29.17 -1.31
CA ALA A 13 15.95 27.82 -1.85
C ALA A 13 16.58 26.79 -0.91
N SER A 14 16.27 25.51 -1.09
CA SER A 14 16.91 24.44 -0.31
C SER A 14 18.43 24.43 -0.57
N PRO A 15 19.27 24.12 0.43
CA PRO A 15 20.72 23.95 0.23
C PRO A 15 21.09 22.94 -0.86
N ASP A 16 20.20 21.97 -1.13
CA ASP A 16 20.38 20.94 -2.16
C ASP A 16 19.96 21.41 -3.57
N SER A 17 19.58 22.67 -3.73
CA SER A 17 19.09 23.20 -5.02
C SER A 17 20.24 23.49 -5.98
N GLU A 18 20.11 23.02 -7.22
CA GLU A 18 21.06 23.28 -8.29
C GLU A 18 20.57 24.42 -9.19
N PHE A 19 21.48 25.31 -9.55
CA PHE A 19 21.18 26.45 -10.43
C PHE A 19 22.09 26.42 -11.65
N ARG A 20 21.52 26.76 -12.80
CA ARG A 20 22.26 27.02 -14.04
C ARG A 20 22.59 28.51 -14.13
N LEU A 21 23.75 28.85 -14.69
CA LEU A 21 24.08 30.23 -15.05
C LEU A 21 23.52 30.56 -16.44
N PHE A 22 22.78 31.65 -16.53
CA PHE A 22 22.22 32.17 -17.78
C PHE A 22 22.98 33.43 -18.22
N LYS A 23 23.23 33.54 -19.52
CA LYS A 23 23.84 34.75 -20.11
C LYS A 23 22.83 35.86 -20.29
N GLN A 24 21.56 35.49 -20.48
CA GLN A 24 20.48 36.40 -20.81
C GLN A 24 19.22 35.96 -20.07
N ILE A 25 18.46 36.93 -19.57
CA ILE A 25 17.15 36.74 -18.97
C ILE A 25 16.17 37.60 -19.76
N PHE A 26 15.17 36.96 -20.36
CA PHE A 26 14.12 37.58 -21.14
C PHE A 26 12.81 37.49 -20.38
N ILE A 27 12.07 38.59 -20.32
CA ILE A 27 10.89 38.73 -19.49
C ILE A 27 9.81 39.42 -20.33
N ASP A 28 8.64 38.80 -20.39
CA ASP A 28 7.40 39.36 -20.93
C ASP A 28 6.32 39.12 -19.88
N ILE A 29 6.19 40.03 -18.91
CA ILE A 29 5.31 39.89 -17.76
C ILE A 29 4.59 41.23 -17.54
N GLY A 30 3.25 41.19 -17.48
CA GLY A 30 2.40 42.32 -17.14
C GLY A 30 1.61 42.89 -18.33
N ASP A 31 0.60 43.69 -17.99
CA ASP A 31 -0.15 44.51 -18.95
C ASP A 31 0.67 45.77 -19.26
N GLU A 32 1.39 45.79 -20.39
CA GLU A 32 1.98 47.03 -20.89
C GLU A 32 0.87 47.98 -21.38
N GLN A 33 0.24 48.69 -20.44
CA GLN A 33 -0.35 50.01 -20.71
C GLN A 33 0.68 51.07 -20.38
N SER A 34 1.71 51.17 -21.21
CA SER A 34 2.60 52.32 -21.15
C SER A 34 2.00 53.42 -22.03
N LEU A 35 1.68 54.57 -21.43
CA LEU A 35 1.36 55.81 -22.15
C LEU A 35 2.48 56.25 -23.11
N GLU A 36 3.69 55.70 -22.98
CA GLU A 36 4.88 56.04 -23.78
C GLU A 36 4.95 55.27 -25.12
N ASN A 37 4.16 54.20 -25.29
CA ASN A 37 4.08 53.44 -26.52
C ASN A 37 2.62 53.45 -26.99
N ASP A 38 2.31 54.22 -28.03
CA ASP A 38 1.00 54.28 -28.72
C ASP A 38 0.56 52.93 -29.37
N LEU A 39 1.09 51.80 -28.88
CA LEU A 39 0.87 50.46 -29.40
C LEU A 39 -0.17 49.72 -28.56
N SER A 40 -1.01 48.92 -29.23
CA SER A 40 -1.90 47.98 -28.54
C SER A 40 -1.09 46.96 -27.74
N THR A 41 -1.63 46.50 -26.60
CA THR A 41 -1.01 45.47 -25.73
C THR A 41 -0.52 44.24 -26.52
N TYR A 42 -1.26 43.83 -27.55
CA TYR A 42 -0.87 42.73 -28.43
C TYR A 42 0.40 42.99 -29.25
N SER A 43 0.59 44.23 -29.72
CA SER A 43 1.75 44.60 -30.54
C SER A 43 3.03 44.56 -29.72
N SER A 44 2.98 44.96 -28.43
CA SER A 44 4.10 44.81 -27.49
C SER A 44 4.51 43.34 -27.32
N HIS A 45 3.55 42.45 -27.06
CA HIS A 45 3.83 41.01 -26.94
C HIS A 45 4.43 40.43 -28.23
N LEU A 46 3.95 40.83 -29.41
CA LEU A 46 4.54 40.39 -30.68
C LEU A 46 5.97 40.89 -30.89
N LEU A 47 6.27 42.13 -30.47
CA LEU A 47 7.64 42.66 -30.52
C LEU A 47 8.56 41.89 -29.56
N ASN A 48 8.09 41.56 -28.36
CA ASN A 48 8.81 40.73 -27.39
C ASN A 48 9.05 39.32 -27.94
N MET A 49 8.02 38.66 -28.51
CA MET A 49 8.16 37.36 -29.16
C MET A 49 9.18 37.39 -30.29
N LYS A 50 9.12 38.41 -31.16
CA LYS A 50 10.10 38.62 -32.24
C LYS A 50 11.51 38.77 -31.68
N PHE A 51 11.68 39.51 -30.60
CA PHE A 51 12.96 39.67 -29.92
C PHE A 51 13.47 38.34 -29.35
N PHE A 52 12.62 37.59 -28.64
CA PHE A 52 12.96 36.28 -28.08
C PHE A 52 13.36 35.29 -29.17
N MET A 53 12.58 35.20 -30.25
CA MET A 53 12.91 34.35 -31.39
C MET A 53 14.26 34.74 -32.01
N LYS A 54 14.59 36.02 -32.11
CA LYS A 54 15.85 36.45 -32.74
C LYS A 54 17.08 36.19 -31.86
N HIS A 55 16.93 36.31 -30.54
CA HIS A 55 18.07 36.39 -29.63
C HIS A 55 18.19 35.23 -28.64
N ALA A 56 17.16 34.39 -28.47
CA ALA A 56 17.21 33.30 -27.51
C ALA A 56 18.18 32.19 -27.92
N THR A 57 18.87 31.64 -26.93
CA THR A 57 19.82 30.54 -27.06
C THR A 57 19.64 29.54 -25.91
N ARG A 58 20.40 28.44 -25.95
CA ARG A 58 20.44 27.44 -24.85
C ARG A 58 20.85 28.00 -23.48
N ASP A 59 21.46 29.19 -23.45
CA ASP A 59 21.93 29.87 -22.23
C ASP A 59 21.03 31.06 -21.85
N THR A 60 19.81 31.08 -22.38
CA THR A 60 18.78 32.11 -22.12
C THR A 60 17.68 31.53 -21.22
N LEU A 61 17.28 32.29 -20.21
CA LEU A 61 16.08 32.05 -19.40
C LEU A 61 14.96 32.98 -19.87
N ILE A 62 13.80 32.42 -20.20
CA ILE A 62 12.64 33.14 -20.74
C ILE A 62 11.49 33.02 -19.74
N LEU A 63 10.92 34.14 -19.34
CA LEU A 63 9.75 34.20 -18.46
C LEU A 63 8.64 34.92 -19.20
N ILE A 64 7.55 34.22 -19.48
CA ILE A 64 6.40 34.78 -20.19
C ILE A 64 5.16 34.58 -19.36
N ASP A 65 4.43 35.67 -19.13
CA ASP A 65 3.10 35.63 -18.55
C ASP A 65 2.03 35.72 -19.65
N GLU A 66 0.95 34.97 -19.49
CA GLU A 66 -0.22 35.01 -20.37
C GLU A 66 0.10 34.91 -21.87
N PHE A 67 0.88 33.88 -22.22
CA PHE A 67 1.48 33.77 -23.53
C PHE A 67 0.45 33.63 -24.66
N GLY A 68 0.53 34.58 -25.61
CA GLY A 68 -0.31 34.65 -26.80
C GLY A 68 -1.61 35.45 -26.62
N THR A 69 -1.85 36.04 -25.45
CA THR A 69 -3.06 36.84 -25.18
C THR A 69 -3.03 38.19 -25.91
N GLY A 70 -4.14 38.94 -25.83
CA GLY A 70 -4.28 40.28 -26.44
C GLY A 70 -4.87 40.31 -27.86
N THR A 71 -5.19 39.16 -28.46
CA THR A 71 -5.80 39.06 -29.80
C THR A 71 -6.91 38.01 -29.87
N GLU A 72 -7.43 37.76 -31.06
CA GLU A 72 -8.35 36.67 -31.34
C GLU A 72 -7.74 35.33 -30.90
N PRO A 73 -8.41 34.56 -30.01
CA PRO A 73 -7.86 33.33 -29.42
C PRO A 73 -7.30 32.31 -30.41
N GLN A 74 -7.91 32.19 -31.59
CA GLN A 74 -7.50 31.22 -32.61
C GLN A 74 -6.15 31.60 -33.23
N LEU A 75 -5.98 32.87 -33.60
CA LEU A 75 -4.74 33.37 -34.21
C LEU A 75 -3.63 33.53 -33.17
N GLY A 76 -3.96 34.06 -31.99
CA GLY A 76 -3.03 34.23 -30.87
C GLY A 76 -2.45 32.89 -30.40
N GLY A 77 -3.31 31.89 -30.23
CA GLY A 77 -2.91 30.54 -29.84
C GLY A 77 -1.98 29.89 -30.87
N ALA A 78 -2.26 30.03 -32.17
CA ALA A 78 -1.42 29.44 -33.23
C ALA A 78 -0.02 30.10 -33.31
N ILE A 79 0.05 31.42 -33.16
CA ILE A 79 1.34 32.14 -33.15
C ILE A 79 2.15 31.76 -31.92
N ALA A 80 1.51 31.68 -30.75
CA ALA A 80 2.15 31.27 -29.51
C ALA A 80 2.68 29.83 -29.60
N GLU A 81 1.91 28.91 -30.17
CA GLU A 81 2.32 27.52 -30.41
C GLU A 81 3.58 27.44 -31.29
N ALA A 82 3.56 28.09 -32.46
CA ALA A 82 4.71 28.11 -33.38
C ALA A 82 5.96 28.76 -32.76
N THR A 83 5.76 29.80 -31.95
CA THR A 83 6.86 30.49 -31.23
C THR A 83 7.45 29.59 -30.15
N LEU A 84 6.61 28.87 -29.39
CA LEU A 84 7.04 27.93 -28.35
C LEU A 84 7.86 26.78 -28.94
N GLU A 85 7.42 26.22 -30.06
CA GLU A 85 8.18 25.19 -30.78
C GLU A 85 9.57 25.69 -31.18
N ASP A 86 9.68 26.91 -31.69
CA ASP A 86 10.94 27.49 -32.10
C ASP A 86 11.90 27.75 -30.93
N LEU A 87 11.37 28.22 -29.80
CA LEU A 87 12.14 28.38 -28.56
C LEU A 87 12.60 27.03 -28.00
N ASN A 88 11.75 26.01 -28.06
CA ASN A 88 12.10 24.65 -27.63
C ASN A 88 13.19 24.05 -28.55
N ARG A 89 13.12 24.26 -29.87
CA ARG A 89 14.19 23.85 -30.82
C ARG A 89 15.54 24.45 -30.46
N LYS A 90 15.58 25.68 -29.95
CA LYS A 90 16.80 26.37 -29.48
C LYS A 90 17.30 25.89 -28.12
N LYS A 91 16.54 25.00 -27.46
CA LYS A 91 16.81 24.47 -26.11
C LYS A 91 16.95 25.57 -25.06
N SER A 92 16.20 26.65 -25.24
CA SER A 92 16.11 27.74 -24.26
C SER A 92 15.38 27.25 -23.01
N PHE A 93 15.71 27.81 -21.85
CA PHE A 93 14.98 27.53 -20.61
C PHE A 93 13.87 28.54 -20.45
N GLY A 94 12.72 28.11 -19.93
CA GLY A 94 11.69 29.09 -19.61
C GLY A 94 10.55 28.57 -18.76
N VAL A 95 9.83 29.53 -18.19
CA VAL A 95 8.56 29.34 -17.49
C VAL A 95 7.53 30.21 -18.19
N ILE A 96 6.45 29.57 -18.63
CA ILE A 96 5.43 30.20 -19.47
C ILE A 96 4.08 29.88 -18.86
N THR A 97 3.26 30.90 -18.61
CA THR A 97 1.85 30.74 -18.21
C THR A 97 0.95 31.00 -19.44
N THR A 98 -0.19 30.30 -19.51
CA THR A 98 -1.14 30.47 -20.61
C THR A 98 -2.50 29.87 -20.26
N HIS A 99 -3.58 30.46 -20.79
CA HIS A 99 -4.93 29.86 -20.77
C HIS A 99 -5.23 29.02 -22.01
N TYR A 100 -4.33 28.97 -23.00
CA TYR A 100 -4.62 28.32 -24.27
C TYR A 100 -4.45 26.80 -24.24
N THR A 101 -5.52 26.09 -24.60
CA THR A 101 -5.59 24.63 -24.60
C THR A 101 -4.61 24.00 -25.60
N ASN A 102 -4.39 24.61 -26.77
CA ASN A 102 -3.46 24.06 -27.77
C ASN A 102 -2.01 24.02 -27.26
N LEU A 103 -1.59 24.98 -26.43
CA LEU A 103 -0.27 24.97 -25.80
C LEU A 103 -0.16 23.87 -24.73
N LYS A 104 -1.22 23.63 -23.95
CA LYS A 104 -1.27 22.50 -22.99
C LYS A 104 -1.09 21.16 -23.71
N LEU A 105 -1.73 21.00 -24.87
CA LEU A 105 -1.63 19.82 -25.72
C LEU A 105 -0.25 19.67 -26.39
N LEU A 106 0.33 20.78 -26.85
CA LEU A 106 1.67 20.78 -27.43
C LEU A 106 2.71 20.23 -26.44
N ALA A 107 2.60 20.65 -25.17
CA ALA A 107 3.53 20.23 -24.11
C ALA A 107 3.48 18.72 -23.81
N GLU A 108 2.34 18.06 -24.05
CA GLU A 108 2.22 16.60 -23.87
C GLU A 108 2.89 15.81 -25.01
N ARG A 109 2.94 16.38 -26.21
CA ARG A 109 3.46 15.70 -27.41
C ARG A 109 4.92 16.01 -27.72
N THR A 110 5.43 17.12 -27.18
CA THR A 110 6.73 17.67 -27.57
C THR A 110 7.77 17.45 -26.49
N PRO A 111 8.82 16.66 -26.74
CA PRO A 111 9.92 16.51 -25.80
C PRO A 111 10.59 17.86 -25.49
N GLY A 112 10.88 18.10 -24.22
CA GLY A 112 11.47 19.36 -23.73
C GLY A 112 10.45 20.36 -23.19
N LEU A 113 9.16 20.17 -23.47
CA LEU A 113 8.07 20.90 -22.84
C LEU A 113 7.47 20.04 -21.72
N VAL A 114 7.13 20.67 -20.60
CA VAL A 114 6.53 19.99 -19.45
C VAL A 114 5.40 20.87 -18.94
N ASN A 115 4.19 20.31 -18.86
CA ASN A 115 3.06 21.01 -18.28
C ASN A 115 3.26 21.23 -16.77
N GLY A 116 2.74 22.34 -16.26
CA GLY A 116 2.68 22.61 -14.84
C GLY A 116 1.35 23.27 -14.48
N ALA A 117 0.85 22.98 -13.30
CA ALA A 117 -0.38 23.55 -12.78
C ALA A 117 -0.21 23.95 -11.31
N MET A 118 -0.80 25.07 -10.92
CA MET A 118 -0.96 25.38 -9.51
C MET A 118 -2.11 24.56 -8.95
N LEU A 119 -1.88 23.88 -7.84
CA LEU A 119 -2.90 23.10 -7.15
C LEU A 119 -4.01 24.00 -6.64
N PHE A 120 -5.23 23.51 -6.81
CA PHE A 120 -6.45 24.16 -6.40
C PHE A 120 -7.29 23.17 -5.59
N ASP A 121 -7.76 23.62 -4.43
CA ASP A 121 -8.69 22.85 -3.61
C ASP A 121 -10.10 23.03 -4.16
N SER A 122 -10.68 21.97 -4.73
CA SER A 122 -12.03 21.97 -5.28
C SER A 122 -13.13 22.03 -4.23
N ASN A 123 -12.85 21.62 -2.99
CA ASN A 123 -13.82 21.58 -1.91
C ASN A 123 -13.93 22.95 -1.25
N LEU A 124 -12.79 23.51 -0.83
CA LEU A 124 -12.72 24.85 -0.22
C LEU A 124 -12.65 25.97 -1.28
N MET A 125 -12.51 25.61 -2.55
CA MET A 125 -12.51 26.53 -3.69
C MET A 125 -11.42 27.61 -3.54
N GLN A 126 -10.20 27.20 -3.20
CA GLN A 126 -9.08 28.09 -2.91
C GLN A 126 -7.77 27.61 -3.54
N PRO A 127 -6.88 28.52 -3.96
CA PRO A 127 -5.56 28.15 -4.45
C PRO A 127 -4.69 27.63 -3.30
N LEU A 128 -3.98 26.52 -3.53
CA LEU A 128 -3.01 25.99 -2.58
C LEU A 128 -1.61 26.60 -2.78
N PHE A 129 -1.40 27.33 -3.88
CA PHE A 129 -0.11 27.93 -4.27
C PHE A 129 1.05 26.92 -4.38
N ILE A 130 0.73 25.64 -4.61
CA ILE A 130 1.71 24.57 -4.81
C ILE A 130 1.76 24.25 -6.30
N LEU A 131 2.94 24.35 -6.91
CA LEU A 131 3.15 23.97 -8.30
C LEU A 131 3.29 22.44 -8.42
N GLN A 132 2.44 21.82 -9.23
CA GLN A 132 2.57 20.43 -9.66
C GLN A 132 3.03 20.37 -11.11
N THR A 133 4.21 19.80 -11.33
CA THR A 133 4.77 19.59 -12.68
C THR A 133 4.29 18.26 -13.28
N GLY A 134 4.27 18.20 -14.61
CA GLY A 134 3.88 17.03 -15.40
C GLY A 134 2.37 16.93 -15.67
N ARG A 135 1.56 17.89 -15.20
CA ARG A 135 0.10 17.88 -15.36
C ARG A 135 -0.42 19.23 -15.84
N PRO A 136 -1.34 19.26 -16.82
CA PRO A 136 -2.01 20.49 -17.24
C PRO A 136 -3.01 20.93 -16.17
N GLY A 137 -3.16 22.24 -15.98
CA GLY A 137 -4.18 22.78 -15.06
C GLY A 137 -5.57 22.80 -15.67
N SER A 138 -6.60 22.59 -14.85
CA SER A 138 -8.02 22.78 -15.22
C SER A 138 -8.47 24.22 -15.04
N SER A 139 -9.48 24.63 -15.80
CA SER A 139 -10.07 25.98 -15.73
C SER A 139 -11.21 25.99 -14.71
N PHE A 140 -11.06 26.72 -13.59
CA PHE A 140 -12.07 26.79 -12.51
C PHE A 140 -12.96 28.04 -12.57
N ALA A 141 -13.11 28.64 -13.75
CA ALA A 141 -13.73 29.97 -13.90
C ALA A 141 -15.20 30.00 -13.42
N PHE A 142 -15.97 28.95 -13.68
CA PHE A 142 -17.38 28.90 -13.29
C PHE A 142 -17.57 28.64 -11.79
N GLU A 143 -16.72 27.79 -11.23
CA GLU A 143 -16.72 27.43 -9.82
C GLU A 143 -16.32 28.64 -8.98
N ILE A 144 -15.28 29.38 -9.40
CA ILE A 144 -14.86 30.63 -8.77
C ILE A 144 -15.98 31.67 -8.84
N ALA A 145 -16.63 31.83 -10.01
CA ALA A 145 -17.74 32.76 -10.16
C ALA A 145 -18.91 32.40 -9.22
N ARG A 146 -19.23 31.10 -9.05
CA ARG A 146 -20.23 30.64 -8.09
C ARG A 146 -19.85 31.00 -6.65
N LYS A 147 -18.59 30.80 -6.25
CA LYS A 147 -18.10 31.16 -4.91
C LYS A 147 -18.18 32.66 -4.62
N ILE A 148 -17.98 33.50 -5.63
CA ILE A 148 -18.13 34.97 -5.52
C ILE A 148 -19.61 35.39 -5.41
N GLY A 149 -20.55 34.45 -5.62
CA GLY A 149 -21.99 34.71 -5.55
C GLY A 149 -22.60 35.13 -6.88
N PHE A 150 -21.95 34.79 -8.01
CA PHE A 150 -22.48 35.10 -9.33
C PHE A 150 -23.77 34.29 -9.60
N PRO A 151 -24.82 34.89 -10.20
CA PRO A 151 -26.11 34.21 -10.31
C PRO A 151 -26.06 32.92 -11.15
N ASP A 152 -26.53 31.80 -10.60
CA ASP A 152 -26.47 30.48 -11.25
C ASP A 152 -27.18 30.45 -12.61
N HIS A 153 -28.27 31.20 -12.78
CA HIS A 153 -28.97 31.26 -14.07
C HIS A 153 -28.10 31.87 -15.18
N VAL A 154 -27.25 32.84 -14.85
CA VAL A 154 -26.29 33.44 -15.80
C VAL A 154 -25.14 32.47 -16.05
N LEU A 155 -24.62 31.81 -15.01
CA LEU A 155 -23.56 30.80 -15.16
C LEU A 155 -24.00 29.64 -16.06
N ASN A 156 -25.22 29.14 -15.87
CA ASN A 156 -25.79 28.09 -16.70
C ASN A 156 -25.98 28.55 -18.15
N ALA A 157 -26.46 29.78 -18.36
CA ALA A 157 -26.55 30.36 -19.71
C ALA A 157 -25.17 30.53 -20.35
N ALA A 158 -24.15 30.94 -19.58
CA ALA A 158 -22.78 31.09 -20.04
C ALA A 158 -22.13 29.75 -20.39
N LYS A 159 -22.32 28.70 -19.57
CA LYS A 159 -21.86 27.33 -19.87
C LYS A 159 -22.46 26.78 -21.17
N ASN A 160 -23.72 27.11 -21.46
CA ASN A 160 -24.35 26.76 -22.73
C ASN A 160 -23.80 27.57 -23.92
N LYS A 161 -23.44 28.84 -23.71
CA LYS A 161 -22.91 29.75 -24.75
C LYS A 161 -21.43 29.56 -25.06
N SER A 162 -20.58 29.20 -24.09
CA SER A 162 -19.14 29.02 -24.31
C SER A 162 -18.79 27.84 -25.23
N GLY A 163 -19.82 27.13 -25.72
CA GLY A 163 -19.68 25.98 -26.58
C GLY A 163 -19.17 24.83 -25.73
N GLY A 164 -20.03 23.83 -25.51
CA GLY A 164 -19.69 22.68 -24.68
C GLY A 164 -18.44 21.89 -25.12
N LYS A 165 -17.76 22.23 -26.23
CA LYS A 165 -16.49 21.61 -26.65
C LYS A 165 -15.33 21.92 -25.69
N HIS A 166 -15.14 23.17 -25.27
CA HIS A 166 -14.04 23.51 -24.36
C HIS A 166 -14.30 22.99 -22.94
N VAL A 167 -15.53 23.13 -22.45
CA VAL A 167 -15.90 22.63 -21.12
C VAL A 167 -15.87 21.09 -21.07
N ARG A 168 -16.37 20.39 -22.09
CA ARG A 168 -16.28 18.92 -22.16
C ARG A 168 -14.83 18.45 -22.29
N PHE A 169 -13.95 19.22 -22.94
CA PHE A 169 -12.55 18.86 -23.07
C PHE A 169 -11.85 18.91 -21.71
N ASP A 170 -12.04 19.98 -20.93
CA ASP A 170 -11.48 20.08 -19.57
C ASP A 170 -12.08 18.99 -18.65
N GLU A 171 -13.39 18.71 -18.74
CA GLU A 171 -14.04 17.59 -18.03
C GLU A 171 -13.45 16.22 -18.44
N GLN A 172 -13.19 15.99 -19.73
CA GLN A 172 -12.56 14.78 -20.24
C GLN A 172 -11.10 14.64 -19.77
N LEU A 173 -10.37 15.76 -19.72
CA LEU A 173 -8.97 15.78 -19.28
C LEU A 173 -8.88 15.41 -17.79
N GLN A 174 -9.79 15.95 -16.96
CA GLN A 174 -9.92 15.58 -15.55
C GLN A 174 -10.26 14.09 -15.39
N GLN A 175 -11.21 13.58 -16.18
CA GLN A 175 -11.56 12.15 -16.12
C GLN A 175 -10.38 11.25 -16.51
N LEU A 176 -9.63 11.61 -17.56
CA LEU A 176 -8.43 10.90 -17.97
C LEU A 176 -7.35 10.88 -16.88
N GLU A 177 -7.21 11.96 -16.12
CA GLU A 177 -6.26 12.04 -15.01
C GLU A 177 -6.65 11.11 -13.85
N ILE A 178 -7.94 11.08 -13.50
CA ILE A 178 -8.50 10.16 -12.49
C ILE A 178 -8.30 8.71 -12.94
N ASP A 179 -8.60 8.41 -14.20
CA ASP A 179 -8.45 7.07 -14.75
C ASP A 179 -6.99 6.63 -14.79
N LYS A 180 -6.06 7.54 -15.13
CA LYS A 180 -4.62 7.29 -15.09
C LYS A 180 -4.14 6.97 -13.67
N LEU A 181 -4.53 7.76 -12.68
CA LEU A 181 -4.20 7.50 -11.27
C LEU A 181 -4.74 6.14 -10.80
N ARG A 182 -5.96 5.79 -11.21
CA ARG A 182 -6.56 4.50 -10.91
C ARG A 182 -5.79 3.35 -11.55
N LEU A 183 -5.39 3.50 -12.81
CA LEU A 183 -4.59 2.51 -13.55
C LEU A 183 -3.21 2.33 -12.92
N GLU A 184 -2.54 3.41 -12.51
CA GLU A 184 -1.25 3.34 -11.81
C GLU A 184 -1.35 2.56 -10.49
N LYS A 185 -2.39 2.81 -9.69
CA LYS A 185 -2.66 2.04 -8.46
C LYS A 185 -2.94 0.56 -8.75
N GLN A 186 -3.75 0.27 -9.77
CA GLN A 186 -4.05 -1.11 -10.18
C GLN A 186 -2.77 -1.82 -10.65
N GLN A 187 -1.93 -1.16 -11.42
CA GLN A 187 -0.66 -1.73 -11.89
C GLN A 187 0.28 -2.04 -10.72
N GLN A 188 0.38 -1.15 -9.73
CA GLN A 188 1.16 -1.41 -8.52
C GLN A 188 0.62 -2.62 -7.75
N GLN A 189 -0.70 -2.74 -7.62
CA GLN A 189 -1.33 -3.89 -6.97
C GLN A 189 -1.05 -5.20 -7.71
N VAL A 190 -1.15 -5.20 -9.05
CA VAL A 190 -0.86 -6.37 -9.89
C VAL A 190 0.60 -6.79 -9.74
N ASN A 191 1.54 -5.85 -9.82
CA ASN A 191 2.96 -6.14 -9.64
C ASN A 191 3.24 -6.74 -8.26
N PHE A 192 2.63 -6.19 -7.20
CA PHE A 192 2.76 -6.73 -5.86
C PHE A 192 2.18 -8.14 -5.73
N THR A 193 1.04 -8.43 -6.38
CA THR A 193 0.46 -9.78 -6.36
C THR A 193 1.29 -10.79 -7.13
N ASP A 194 1.87 -10.39 -8.26
CA ASP A 194 2.73 -11.25 -9.08
C ASP A 194 4.01 -11.64 -8.35
N ASP A 195 4.65 -10.69 -7.66
CA ASP A 195 5.85 -10.97 -6.86
C ASP A 195 5.55 -11.94 -5.71
N ASN A 196 4.42 -11.76 -5.02
CA ASN A 196 3.99 -12.69 -3.98
C ASN A 196 3.63 -14.07 -4.53
N LEU A 197 3.02 -14.14 -5.71
CA LEU A 197 2.67 -15.39 -6.36
C LEU A 197 3.93 -16.18 -6.74
N LYS A 198 4.96 -15.52 -7.28
CA LYS A 198 6.26 -16.15 -7.58
C LYS A 198 6.89 -16.78 -6.34
N ILE A 199 6.99 -16.01 -5.24
CA ILE A 199 7.53 -16.51 -3.96
C ILE A 199 6.71 -17.71 -3.46
N LEU A 200 5.38 -17.66 -3.61
CA LEU A 200 4.51 -18.75 -3.17
C LEU A 200 4.72 -20.01 -4.02
N VAL A 201 4.85 -19.87 -5.34
CA VAL A 201 5.11 -20.99 -6.26
C VAL A 201 6.45 -21.66 -5.94
N GLU A 202 7.53 -20.89 -5.82
CA GLU A 202 8.85 -21.41 -5.44
C GLU A 202 8.80 -22.19 -4.11
N LYS A 203 8.07 -21.66 -3.12
CA LYS A 203 7.89 -22.33 -1.83
C LYS A 203 7.13 -23.66 -1.96
N TYR A 204 6.10 -23.73 -2.80
CA TYR A 204 5.35 -24.96 -3.02
C TYR A 204 6.16 -26.00 -3.78
N GLU A 205 7.01 -25.59 -4.73
CA GLU A 205 7.91 -26.50 -5.44
C GLU A 205 8.90 -27.18 -4.50
N VAL A 206 9.57 -26.40 -3.63
CA VAL A 206 10.48 -26.95 -2.62
C VAL A 206 9.75 -27.91 -1.68
N LEU A 207 8.59 -27.51 -1.16
CA LEU A 207 7.80 -28.36 -0.26
C LEU A 207 7.35 -29.66 -0.95
N TYR A 208 6.97 -29.57 -2.23
CA TYR A 208 6.58 -30.73 -3.01
C TYR A 208 7.75 -31.69 -3.21
N GLU A 209 8.95 -31.19 -3.50
CA GLU A 209 10.16 -32.02 -3.59
C GLU A 209 10.50 -32.70 -2.25
N GLU A 210 10.41 -31.99 -1.14
CA GLU A 210 10.62 -32.56 0.20
C GLU A 210 9.60 -33.65 0.53
N LEU A 211 8.34 -33.43 0.17
CA LEU A 211 7.27 -34.41 0.36
C LEU A 211 7.49 -35.66 -0.50
N GLN A 212 7.96 -35.49 -1.73
CA GLN A 212 8.33 -36.60 -2.61
C GLN A 212 9.52 -37.40 -2.05
N LYS A 213 10.55 -36.72 -1.53
CA LYS A 213 11.72 -37.37 -0.92
C LYS A 213 11.34 -38.13 0.35
N SER A 214 10.57 -37.51 1.25
CA SER A 214 10.11 -38.16 2.49
C SER A 214 9.19 -39.35 2.21
N SER A 215 8.27 -39.23 1.25
CA SER A 215 7.41 -40.34 0.82
C SER A 215 8.22 -41.54 0.34
N LYS A 216 9.22 -41.32 -0.53
CA LYS A 216 10.11 -42.39 -1.00
C LYS A 216 10.90 -43.04 0.15
N LEU A 217 11.37 -42.25 1.10
CA LEU A 217 12.11 -42.75 2.27
C LEU A 217 11.22 -43.64 3.15
N ILE A 218 10.01 -43.18 3.48
CA ILE A 218 9.05 -43.93 4.30
C ILE A 218 8.70 -45.27 3.63
N ILE A 219 8.47 -45.27 2.32
CA ILE A 219 8.19 -46.49 1.56
C ILE A 219 9.39 -47.46 1.63
N ARG A 220 10.62 -46.95 1.48
CA ARG A 220 11.83 -47.77 1.56
C ARG A 220 12.05 -48.36 2.95
N GLU A 221 11.91 -47.55 4.00
CA GLU A 221 12.01 -48.03 5.39
C GLU A 221 10.93 -49.08 5.70
N ALA A 222 9.71 -48.88 5.21
CA ALA A 222 8.63 -49.85 5.36
C ALA A 222 8.96 -51.17 4.65
N GLN A 223 9.54 -51.12 3.45
CA GLN A 223 10.00 -52.31 2.72
C GLN A 223 11.13 -53.04 3.45
N GLU A 224 12.15 -52.32 3.95
CA GLU A 224 13.25 -52.92 4.71
C GLU A 224 12.76 -53.57 6.02
N LYS A 225 11.86 -52.89 6.76
CA LYS A 225 11.23 -53.46 7.95
C LYS A 225 10.43 -54.72 7.62
N ALA A 226 9.67 -54.71 6.52
CA ALA A 226 8.93 -55.90 6.07
C ALA A 226 9.88 -57.07 5.72
N ILE A 227 10.98 -56.81 5.00
CA ILE A 227 11.98 -57.82 4.68
C ILE A 227 12.64 -58.39 5.95
N ASN A 228 12.99 -57.53 6.92
CA ASN A 228 13.59 -57.96 8.18
C ASN A 228 12.63 -58.80 9.02
N ILE A 229 11.36 -58.43 9.11
CA ILE A 229 10.32 -59.21 9.78
C ILE A 229 10.23 -60.59 9.12
N ILE A 230 10.10 -60.67 7.79
CA ILE A 230 10.01 -61.94 7.06
C ILE A 230 11.28 -62.79 7.28
N SER A 231 12.47 -62.20 7.22
CA SER A 231 13.74 -62.91 7.42
C SER A 231 13.89 -63.47 8.83
N ASN A 232 13.60 -62.66 9.85
CA ASN A 232 13.68 -63.09 11.25
C ASN A 232 12.66 -64.18 11.56
N SER A 233 11.47 -64.08 10.98
CA SER A 233 10.42 -65.07 11.10
C SER A 233 10.77 -66.39 10.42
N ASN A 234 11.36 -66.35 9.23
CA ASN A 234 11.87 -67.56 8.57
C ASN A 234 12.99 -68.22 9.38
N LYS A 235 13.92 -67.43 9.95
CA LYS A 235 14.97 -67.96 10.84
C LYS A 235 14.39 -68.60 12.10
N ALA A 236 13.37 -67.98 12.71
CA ALA A 236 12.68 -68.55 13.86
C ALA A 236 12.00 -69.87 13.51
N ILE A 237 11.28 -69.92 12.38
CA ILE A 237 10.64 -71.14 11.87
C ILE A 237 11.68 -72.24 11.59
N GLU A 238 12.78 -71.94 10.92
CA GLU A 238 13.86 -72.91 10.65
C GLU A 238 14.48 -73.45 11.94
N LYS A 239 14.72 -72.58 12.93
CA LYS A 239 15.23 -72.98 14.25
C LYS A 239 14.27 -73.95 14.94
N THR A 240 12.97 -73.62 14.97
CA THR A 240 11.96 -74.49 15.59
C THR A 240 11.80 -75.81 14.84
N ILE A 241 11.89 -75.82 13.50
CA ILE A 241 11.88 -77.05 12.69
C ILE A 241 13.11 -77.91 13.00
N ARG A 242 14.30 -77.31 13.18
CA ARG A 242 15.51 -78.03 13.54
C ARG A 242 15.41 -78.65 14.93
N GLU A 243 14.92 -77.89 15.91
CA GLU A 243 14.67 -78.37 17.28
C GLU A 243 13.65 -79.52 17.30
N ILE A 244 12.62 -79.50 16.45
CA ILE A 244 11.68 -80.62 16.29
C ILE A 244 12.35 -81.86 15.71
N LYS A 245 13.18 -81.71 14.67
CA LYS A 245 13.92 -82.84 14.08
C LYS A 245 14.92 -83.46 15.05
N GLU A 246 15.57 -82.65 15.87
CA GLU A 246 16.51 -83.14 16.90
C GLU A 246 15.78 -83.80 18.10
N ALA A 247 14.52 -83.43 18.36
CA ALA A 247 13.70 -83.94 19.46
C ALA A 247 12.85 -85.20 19.12
N GLU A 248 13.04 -85.82 17.96
CA GLU A 248 12.23 -86.94 17.41
C GLU A 248 12.05 -88.16 18.34
N ALA A 249 12.77 -88.25 19.46
CA ALA A 249 12.66 -89.34 20.44
C ALA A 249 11.69 -89.08 21.61
N ASP A 250 11.15 -87.87 21.79
CA ASP A 250 10.32 -87.51 22.96
C ASP A 250 8.94 -86.92 22.56
N LYS A 251 7.89 -87.74 22.67
CA LYS A 251 6.51 -87.42 22.24
C LYS A 251 5.91 -86.22 22.99
N GLY A 252 6.38 -85.91 24.21
CA GLY A 252 5.90 -84.77 25.00
C GLY A 252 6.42 -83.42 24.50
N LYS A 253 7.73 -83.33 24.22
CA LYS A 253 8.39 -82.11 23.74
C LYS A 253 7.99 -81.74 22.31
N THR A 254 7.78 -82.76 21.46
CA THR A 254 7.36 -82.57 20.07
C THR A 254 5.98 -81.90 19.96
N ARG A 255 5.07 -82.17 20.90
CA ARG A 255 3.73 -81.58 20.92
C ARG A 255 3.76 -80.10 21.32
N GLN A 256 4.54 -79.76 22.34
CA GLN A 256 4.75 -78.37 22.77
C GLN A 256 5.43 -77.52 21.69
N LEU A 257 6.43 -78.08 20.99
CA LEU A 257 7.10 -77.39 19.89
C LEU A 257 6.19 -77.13 18.68
N ARG A 258 5.23 -78.02 18.39
CA ARG A 258 4.21 -77.79 17.34
C ARG A 258 3.22 -76.69 17.72
N GLU A 259 2.86 -76.60 18.99
CA GLU A 259 1.98 -75.55 19.52
C GLU A 259 2.66 -74.17 19.42
N ILE A 260 3.94 -74.09 19.79
CA ILE A 260 4.76 -72.87 19.65
C ILE A 260 4.90 -72.43 18.18
N LEU A 261 5.00 -73.38 17.23
CA LEU A 261 5.06 -73.11 15.78
C LEU A 261 3.73 -72.58 15.22
N GLU A 262 2.59 -73.08 15.69
CA GLU A 262 1.28 -72.55 15.31
C GLU A 262 1.07 -71.15 15.88
N ASP A 263 1.42 -70.92 17.15
CA ASP A 263 1.33 -69.60 17.78
C ASP A 263 2.22 -68.56 17.08
N THR A 264 3.46 -68.92 16.71
CA THR A 264 4.33 -68.02 15.94
C THR A 264 3.77 -67.74 14.54
N LYS A 265 3.16 -68.72 13.87
CA LYS A 265 2.47 -68.51 12.58
C LYS A 265 1.28 -67.57 12.70
N LEU A 266 0.49 -67.69 13.76
CA LEU A 266 -0.68 -66.84 14.02
C LEU A 266 -0.26 -65.39 14.31
N GLN A 267 0.77 -65.19 15.13
CA GLN A 267 1.33 -63.85 15.40
C GLN A 267 1.88 -63.19 14.13
N LEU A 268 2.50 -63.97 13.23
CA LEU A 268 3.00 -63.50 11.96
C LEU A 268 1.92 -63.05 10.98
N ALA A 269 0.81 -63.78 10.92
CA ALA A 269 -0.34 -63.39 10.10
C ALA A 269 -0.93 -62.05 10.57
N ASP A 270 -0.95 -61.82 11.89
CA ASP A 270 -1.50 -60.63 12.52
C ASP A 270 -0.61 -59.38 12.34
N GLU A 271 0.73 -59.53 12.38
CA GLU A 271 1.68 -58.44 12.08
C GLU A 271 1.67 -58.03 10.61
N VAL A 272 1.51 -58.98 9.69
CA VAL A 272 1.41 -58.70 8.24
C VAL A 272 0.08 -58.02 7.88
N LEU A 273 -1.01 -58.35 8.59
CA LEU A 273 -2.31 -57.68 8.43
C LEU A 273 -2.32 -56.24 8.97
N LYS A 274 -1.59 -55.95 10.05
CA LYS A 274 -1.43 -54.59 10.60
C LYS A 274 -0.54 -53.68 9.76
N ASN A 275 0.39 -54.23 8.99
CA ASN A 275 1.37 -53.48 8.19
C ASN A 275 1.08 -53.45 6.68
N LYS A 276 -0.12 -53.83 6.24
CA LYS A 276 -0.50 -53.71 4.82
C LYS A 276 -0.46 -52.23 4.40
N PRO A 277 0.28 -51.85 3.35
CA PRO A 277 0.26 -50.49 2.86
C PRO A 277 -1.13 -50.18 2.34
N VAL A 278 -1.74 -49.13 2.89
CA VAL A 278 -3.03 -48.59 2.43
C VAL A 278 -2.85 -48.21 0.96
N GLN A 279 -3.49 -48.93 0.06
CA GLN A 279 -3.63 -48.51 -1.34
C GLN A 279 -4.35 -47.16 -1.35
N ALA A 280 -3.76 -46.19 -2.06
CA ALA A 280 -4.30 -44.85 -2.17
C ALA A 280 -5.76 -44.89 -2.66
N PRO A 281 -6.71 -44.25 -1.97
CA PRO A 281 -8.05 -44.08 -2.51
C PRO A 281 -7.99 -43.09 -3.67
N ASP A 282 -8.47 -43.52 -4.83
CA ASP A 282 -9.00 -42.61 -5.84
C ASP A 282 -10.15 -41.79 -5.22
N SER A 283 -10.20 -40.51 -5.60
CA SER A 283 -11.19 -39.48 -5.22
C SER A 283 -10.93 -38.71 -3.92
N ILE A 284 -10.35 -37.50 -4.07
CA ILE A 284 -10.38 -36.46 -3.05
C ILE A 284 -11.46 -35.45 -3.42
N GLN A 285 -12.66 -35.64 -2.85
CA GLN A 285 -13.62 -34.56 -2.66
C GLN A 285 -13.13 -33.65 -1.52
N ARG A 286 -13.15 -32.34 -1.80
CA ARG A 286 -12.82 -31.25 -0.86
C ARG A 286 -13.64 -31.34 0.45
N LYS A 287 -12.96 -31.21 1.59
CA LYS A 287 -13.36 -30.30 2.69
C LYS A 287 -12.21 -30.02 3.67
N LYS A 288 -12.14 -28.76 4.08
CA LYS A 288 -11.15 -28.09 4.92
C LYS A 288 -10.98 -28.73 6.31
N ARG A 289 -9.75 -28.83 6.83
CA ARG A 289 -9.31 -28.12 8.05
C ARG A 289 -7.81 -28.30 8.38
N LYS A 290 -7.17 -27.14 8.57
CA LYS A 290 -6.04 -26.74 9.43
C LYS A 290 -5.09 -27.82 10.01
N SER A 291 -3.83 -27.75 9.59
CA SER A 291 -2.65 -27.82 10.49
C SER A 291 -1.44 -27.16 9.81
N LYS A 292 -0.56 -26.57 10.64
CA LYS A 292 0.61 -25.75 10.26
C LYS A 292 1.82 -26.64 9.92
N PRO A 293 2.71 -26.23 8.99
CA PRO A 293 3.94 -26.96 8.68
C PRO A 293 5.13 -26.47 9.52
N ALA A 294 5.95 -27.41 9.99
CA ALA A 294 7.25 -27.16 10.61
C ALA A 294 8.34 -27.16 9.51
N GLY A 295 9.19 -26.14 9.53
CA GLY A 295 10.27 -25.92 8.56
C GLY A 295 11.65 -26.41 9.04
N ILE A 296 12.55 -26.57 8.08
CA ILE A 296 13.92 -27.08 8.26
C ILE A 296 14.88 -25.96 8.69
N LEU A 297 15.46 -26.17 9.88
CA LEU A 297 16.83 -25.96 10.36
C LEU A 297 17.66 -24.81 9.76
N HIS A 298 17.86 -23.74 10.54
CA HIS A 298 19.13 -23.00 10.53
C HIS A 298 19.95 -23.46 11.73
N GLU A 299 21.28 -23.36 11.63
CA GLU A 299 22.23 -23.72 12.68
C GLU A 299 21.79 -23.17 14.04
N ILE A 300 21.38 -24.11 14.89
CA ILE A 300 20.86 -23.86 16.23
C ILE A 300 22.06 -23.68 17.15
N ILE A 301 22.17 -22.52 17.80
CA ILE A 301 23.10 -22.35 18.90
C ILE A 301 22.45 -22.96 20.15
N LEU A 302 22.94 -24.12 20.59
CA LEU A 302 22.44 -24.87 21.75
C LEU A 302 22.85 -24.20 23.07
N ARG A 303 22.22 -23.06 23.38
CA ARG A 303 22.24 -22.44 24.71
C ARG A 303 20.85 -21.87 25.04
N PRO A 304 20.52 -21.70 26.33
CA PRO A 304 19.29 -21.01 26.72
C PRO A 304 19.26 -19.61 26.11
N PRO A 305 18.13 -19.15 25.54
CA PRO A 305 18.04 -17.83 24.95
C PRO A 305 18.12 -16.75 26.03
N GLU A 306 18.99 -15.76 25.83
CA GLU A 306 19.13 -14.61 26.72
C GLU A 306 18.52 -13.34 26.10
N THR A 307 18.09 -12.39 26.94
CA THR A 307 17.58 -11.10 26.45
C THR A 307 18.64 -10.41 25.59
N GLY A 308 18.29 -10.06 24.35
CA GLY A 308 19.20 -9.53 23.33
C GLY A 308 19.58 -10.54 22.24
N ASP A 309 19.32 -11.83 22.40
CA ASP A 309 19.62 -12.82 21.35
C ASP A 309 18.66 -12.70 20.16
N TYR A 310 19.14 -12.98 18.95
CA TYR A 310 18.26 -13.19 17.79
C TYR A 310 17.77 -14.63 17.84
N VAL A 311 16.46 -14.81 17.94
CA VAL A 311 15.84 -16.11 18.22
C VAL A 311 14.76 -16.42 17.18
N ARG A 312 14.63 -17.70 16.85
CA ARG A 312 13.56 -18.23 16.01
C ARG A 312 12.58 -19.04 16.85
N ILE A 313 11.28 -18.87 16.60
CA ILE A 313 10.23 -19.72 17.14
C ILE A 313 10.14 -21.00 16.30
N GLN A 314 10.41 -22.17 16.92
CA GLN A 314 10.45 -23.47 16.24
C GLN A 314 9.17 -23.79 15.44
N ASP A 315 8.00 -23.42 15.96
CA ASP A 315 6.70 -23.75 15.36
C ASP A 315 6.24 -22.78 14.26
N ALA A 316 6.86 -21.60 14.17
CA ALA A 316 6.33 -20.49 13.37
C ALA A 316 7.30 -19.96 12.32
N GLY A 317 8.58 -20.33 12.38
CA GLY A 317 9.62 -19.76 11.50
C GLY A 317 9.78 -18.25 11.67
N ILE A 318 9.27 -17.71 12.78
CA ILE A 318 9.31 -16.28 13.11
C ILE A 318 10.63 -16.01 13.81
N GLU A 319 11.38 -15.06 13.27
CA GLU A 319 12.70 -14.64 13.77
C GLU A 319 12.62 -13.23 14.32
N GLY A 320 13.26 -12.99 15.45
CA GLY A 320 13.27 -11.68 16.06
C GLY A 320 14.24 -11.60 17.22
N GLU A 321 14.45 -10.38 17.71
CA GLU A 321 15.29 -10.14 18.87
C GLU A 321 14.50 -10.42 20.16
N LEU A 322 15.05 -11.21 21.07
CA LEU A 322 14.42 -11.48 22.37
C LEU A 322 14.53 -10.24 23.25
N VAL A 323 13.40 -9.55 23.49
CA VAL A 323 13.35 -8.30 24.25
C VAL A 323 13.23 -8.56 25.74
N GLU A 324 12.40 -9.53 26.13
CA GLU A 324 12.11 -9.79 27.54
C GLU A 324 11.88 -11.28 27.78
N LEU A 325 12.45 -11.82 28.86
CA LEU A 325 12.30 -13.21 29.28
C LEU A 325 11.92 -13.23 30.77
N LYS A 326 10.69 -13.66 31.08
CA LYS A 326 10.17 -13.80 32.45
C LYS A 326 9.52 -15.18 32.61
N GLY A 327 10.23 -16.08 33.30
CA GLY A 327 9.79 -17.47 33.49
C GLY A 327 9.65 -18.20 32.16
N ASP A 328 8.48 -18.79 31.90
CA ASP A 328 8.18 -19.45 30.62
C ASP A 328 7.76 -18.46 29.52
N THR A 329 7.56 -17.18 29.83
CA THR A 329 7.11 -16.18 28.86
C THR A 329 8.29 -15.42 28.27
N ALA A 330 8.37 -15.41 26.94
CA ALA A 330 9.33 -14.64 26.16
C ALA A 330 8.60 -13.62 25.26
N ILE A 331 9.17 -12.43 25.11
CA ILE A 331 8.68 -11.38 24.21
C ILE A 331 9.74 -11.12 23.15
N LEU A 332 9.40 -11.35 21.89
CA LEU A 332 10.28 -11.14 20.75
C LEU A 332 9.90 -9.87 20.02
N ASN A 333 10.88 -9.14 19.49
CA ASN A 333 10.68 -8.08 18.52
C ASN A 333 10.95 -8.63 17.11
N VAL A 334 9.90 -8.78 16.33
CA VAL A 334 9.90 -9.30 14.96
C VAL A 334 9.46 -8.15 14.07
N ASN A 335 10.39 -7.52 13.34
CA ASN A 335 10.08 -6.40 12.44
C ASN A 335 9.16 -5.33 13.08
N ASP A 336 9.54 -4.85 14.28
CA ASP A 336 8.80 -3.87 15.10
C ASP A 336 7.46 -4.36 15.70
N VAL A 337 7.21 -5.67 15.70
CA VAL A 337 6.05 -6.30 16.37
C VAL A 337 6.52 -7.10 17.58
N ARG A 338 5.95 -6.79 18.76
CA ARG A 338 6.19 -7.55 20.00
C ARG A 338 5.32 -8.81 20.04
N LEU A 339 5.93 -9.97 19.90
CA LEU A 339 5.27 -11.26 19.93
C LEU A 339 5.56 -12.00 21.24
N LYS A 340 4.51 -12.30 22.00
CA LYS A 340 4.59 -13.09 23.22
C LYS A 340 4.55 -14.58 22.87
N THR A 341 5.54 -15.35 23.31
CA THR A 341 5.63 -16.80 23.09
C THR A 341 6.23 -17.49 24.31
N SER A 342 6.32 -18.82 24.28
CA SER A 342 6.97 -19.59 25.34
C SER A 342 8.48 -19.67 25.11
N ALA A 343 9.27 -19.45 26.17
CA ALA A 343 10.73 -19.55 26.17
C ALA A 343 11.22 -20.91 25.67
N LYS A 344 10.46 -21.98 25.94
CA LYS A 344 10.79 -23.36 25.51
C LYS A 344 10.70 -23.58 24.00
N LYS A 345 10.06 -22.66 23.28
CA LYS A 345 9.86 -22.74 21.83
C LYS A 345 10.90 -21.93 21.05
N LEU A 346 11.89 -21.36 21.73
CA LEU A 346 12.89 -20.46 21.16
C LEU A 346 14.22 -21.14 20.93
N VAL A 347 14.84 -20.74 19.83
CA VAL A 347 16.17 -21.20 19.45
C VAL A 347 16.99 -20.01 19.00
N VAL A 348 18.21 -19.87 19.51
CA VAL A 348 19.12 -18.79 19.13
C VAL A 348 19.69 -19.03 17.73
N ILE A 349 19.68 -17.99 16.89
CA ILE A 349 20.21 -17.97 15.52
C ILE A 349 21.16 -16.77 15.30
N PRO A 350 22.10 -16.82 14.33
CA PRO A 350 22.98 -15.70 14.02
C PRO A 350 22.21 -14.48 13.49
N ARG A 351 22.60 -13.25 13.91
CA ARG A 351 22.00 -12.01 13.40
C ARG A 351 22.34 -11.79 11.91
N PRO A 352 21.36 -11.54 11.03
CA PRO A 352 21.62 -11.24 9.62
C PRO A 352 22.29 -9.85 9.46
N LYS A 353 23.37 -9.77 8.68
CA LYS A 353 24.08 -8.50 8.38
C LYS A 353 23.26 -7.67 7.39
N LEU A 354 22.65 -6.57 7.85
CA LEU A 354 21.84 -5.65 7.02
C LEU A 354 22.69 -4.56 6.34
N ILE A 355 22.51 -4.42 5.02
CA ILE A 355 23.02 -3.29 4.22
C ILE A 355 22.02 -2.13 4.35
N ALA A 356 22.48 -0.99 4.86
CA ALA A 356 21.66 0.18 5.14
C ALA A 356 21.20 0.91 3.85
N ARG A 357 19.88 1.08 3.67
CA ARG A 357 19.31 2.13 2.79
C ARG A 357 18.37 3.00 3.62
N ARG A 358 18.67 4.31 3.63
CA ARG A 358 17.87 5.40 4.23
C ARG A 358 16.48 5.43 3.60
N ASN A 359 15.42 5.19 4.38
CA ASN A 359 14.02 5.56 4.12
C ASN A 359 13.18 5.41 5.41
N SER A 360 13.59 6.10 6.48
CA SER A 360 13.04 5.89 7.84
C SER A 360 11.77 6.68 8.15
N GLY A 361 11.48 7.81 7.48
CA GLY A 361 10.28 8.61 7.77
C GLY A 361 8.98 8.01 7.22
N TYR A 362 9.01 7.52 5.98
CA TYR A 362 7.82 7.02 5.28
C TYR A 362 7.29 5.69 5.85
N LYS A 363 8.20 4.81 6.33
CA LYS A 363 7.81 3.56 6.99
C LYS A 363 7.16 3.77 8.35
N SER A 364 7.59 4.79 9.11
CA SER A 364 7.01 5.11 10.43
C SER A 364 5.55 5.53 10.30
N ILE A 365 5.26 6.40 9.33
CA ILE A 365 3.89 6.90 9.07
C ILE A 365 2.99 5.78 8.55
N ILE A 366 3.48 4.93 7.64
CA ILE A 366 2.71 3.78 7.12
C ILE A 366 2.42 2.75 8.21
N ASN A 367 3.38 2.48 9.11
CA ASN A 367 3.16 1.56 10.22
C ASN A 367 2.15 2.12 11.23
N GLU A 368 2.19 3.43 11.51
CA GLU A 368 1.22 4.09 12.39
C GLU A 368 -0.19 4.08 11.78
N LEU A 369 -0.30 4.34 10.47
CA LEU A 369 -1.59 4.30 9.77
C LEU A 369 -2.15 2.87 9.71
N ASN A 370 -1.32 1.86 9.44
CA ASN A 370 -1.71 0.45 9.45
C ASN A 370 -2.16 -0.03 10.84
N GLN A 371 -1.50 0.42 11.91
CA GLN A 371 -1.92 0.12 13.28
C GLN A 371 -3.26 0.78 13.64
N LYS A 372 -3.48 2.02 13.19
CA LYS A 372 -4.77 2.70 13.36
C LYS A 372 -5.88 1.99 12.59
N VAL A 373 -5.67 1.62 11.32
CA VAL A 373 -6.64 0.83 10.53
C VAL A 373 -6.98 -0.50 11.20
N ALA A 374 -5.97 -1.23 11.72
CA ALA A 374 -6.18 -2.56 12.30
C ALA A 374 -6.97 -2.53 13.62
N ASN A 375 -6.89 -1.43 14.37
CA ASN A 375 -7.49 -1.30 15.70
C ASN A 375 -8.70 -0.37 15.75
N PHE A 376 -9.07 0.27 14.63
CA PHE A 376 -10.21 1.18 14.60
C PHE A 376 -11.52 0.42 14.64
N SER A 377 -12.36 0.75 15.61
CA SER A 377 -13.73 0.25 15.73
C SER A 377 -14.68 1.20 15.02
N LEU A 378 -15.71 0.70 14.33
CA LEU A 378 -16.77 1.53 13.73
C LEU A 378 -17.73 2.11 14.77
N SER A 379 -17.58 1.71 16.04
CA SER A 379 -18.33 2.30 17.15
C SER A 379 -17.45 2.58 18.37
N ILE A 380 -17.79 3.64 19.09
CA ILE A 380 -17.18 4.02 20.37
C ILE A 380 -18.24 4.06 21.48
N ASP A 381 -17.91 3.51 22.65
CA ASP A 381 -18.75 3.57 23.85
C ASP A 381 -18.25 4.65 24.82
N LEU A 382 -19.08 5.66 25.03
CA LEU A 382 -18.83 6.79 25.92
C LEU A 382 -19.74 6.77 27.16
N ARG A 383 -20.54 5.71 27.36
CA ARG A 383 -21.42 5.60 28.53
C ARG A 383 -20.63 5.58 29.83
N GLY A 384 -21.15 6.27 30.84
CA GLY A 384 -20.55 6.31 32.18
C GLY A 384 -19.31 7.20 32.32
N LYS A 385 -18.87 7.86 31.23
CA LYS A 385 -17.78 8.83 31.26
C LYS A 385 -18.28 10.21 31.66
N ARG A 386 -17.40 11.01 32.28
CA ARG A 386 -17.68 12.44 32.54
C ARG A 386 -17.62 13.22 31.23
N ALA A 387 -18.28 14.37 31.19
CA ALA A 387 -18.36 15.25 30.01
C ALA A 387 -16.99 15.49 29.34
N ASP A 388 -16.00 15.91 30.12
CA ASP A 388 -14.68 16.28 29.60
C ASP A 388 -13.89 15.08 29.08
N GLU A 389 -13.97 13.94 29.76
CA GLU A 389 -13.34 12.68 29.35
C GLU A 389 -13.97 12.15 28.06
N ALA A 390 -15.30 12.16 27.98
CA ALA A 390 -16.03 11.75 26.79
C ALA A 390 -15.69 12.62 25.58
N ARG A 391 -15.54 13.94 25.77
CA ARG A 391 -15.15 14.88 24.71
C ARG A 391 -13.72 14.61 24.22
N SER A 392 -12.77 14.37 25.13
CA SER A 392 -11.39 14.09 24.74
C SER A 392 -11.25 12.79 23.96
N GLU A 393 -11.99 11.74 24.35
CA GLU A 393 -11.98 10.47 23.62
C GLU A 393 -12.72 10.55 22.29
N LEU A 394 -13.84 11.26 22.26
CA LEU A 394 -14.58 11.52 21.03
C LEU A 394 -13.73 12.27 20.01
N ASN A 395 -12.98 13.29 20.45
CA ASN A 395 -12.11 14.07 19.59
C ASN A 395 -11.10 13.16 18.87
N LYS A 396 -10.32 12.40 19.64
CA LYS A 396 -9.34 11.46 19.10
C LYS A 396 -9.98 10.41 18.17
N TYR A 397 -11.17 9.93 18.52
CA TYR A 397 -11.88 8.93 17.72
C TYR A 397 -12.36 9.48 16.38
N ILE A 398 -12.86 10.71 16.35
CA ILE A 398 -13.30 11.35 15.11
C ILE A 398 -12.10 11.69 14.22
N ASP A 399 -10.99 12.17 14.79
CA ASP A 399 -9.74 12.39 14.05
C ASP A 399 -9.24 11.10 13.38
N ASP A 400 -9.26 9.98 14.11
CA ASP A 400 -8.90 8.67 13.57
C ASP A 400 -9.92 8.23 12.49
N ALA A 401 -11.22 8.49 12.67
CA ALA A 401 -12.24 8.15 11.67
C ALA A 401 -12.02 8.90 10.34
N ILE A 402 -11.72 10.19 10.42
CA ILE A 402 -11.43 11.06 9.27
C ILE A 402 -10.13 10.62 8.59
N LEU A 403 -9.06 10.41 9.36
CA LEU A 403 -7.76 9.96 8.84
C LEU A 403 -7.86 8.63 8.09
N LEU A 404 -8.74 7.73 8.54
CA LEU A 404 -8.98 6.42 7.92
C LEU A 404 -10.05 6.44 6.82
N ASN A 405 -10.61 7.62 6.52
CA ASN A 405 -11.66 7.82 5.52
C ASN A 405 -12.88 6.91 5.72
N MET A 406 -13.35 6.83 6.97
CA MET A 406 -14.53 6.06 7.34
C MET A 406 -15.79 6.75 6.83
N ARG A 407 -16.73 5.98 6.26
CA ARG A 407 -17.99 6.53 5.73
C ARG A 407 -18.98 6.92 6.82
N GLU A 408 -19.08 6.07 7.84
CA GLU A 408 -19.99 6.24 8.95
C GLU A 408 -19.43 5.60 10.22
N VAL A 409 -19.74 6.19 11.36
CA VAL A 409 -19.41 5.66 12.69
C VAL A 409 -20.55 5.87 13.67
N ASP A 410 -20.64 5.00 14.68
CA ASP A 410 -21.66 5.06 15.72
C ASP A 410 -21.07 5.44 17.09
N ILE A 411 -21.63 6.47 17.71
CA ILE A 411 -21.23 6.94 19.04
C ILE A 411 -22.30 6.55 20.05
N LEU A 412 -21.97 5.62 20.94
CA LEU A 412 -22.85 5.15 21.99
C LEU A 412 -22.69 6.01 23.25
N HIS A 413 -23.71 6.79 23.59
CA HIS A 413 -23.71 7.68 24.76
C HIS A 413 -24.85 7.41 25.75
N GLY A 414 -25.82 6.56 25.35
CA GLY A 414 -26.94 6.15 26.19
C GLY A 414 -28.10 7.14 26.19
N LYS A 415 -29.26 6.74 26.71
CA LYS A 415 -30.48 7.57 26.67
C LYS A 415 -30.54 8.61 27.79
N GLY A 416 -30.17 8.22 29.02
CA GLY A 416 -29.89 9.09 30.17
C GLY A 416 -30.75 10.36 30.32
N PHE A 417 -30.13 11.44 30.80
CA PHE A 417 -30.68 12.81 30.77
C PHE A 417 -30.28 13.58 29.50
N GLY A 418 -29.69 12.91 28.49
CA GLY A 418 -29.27 13.55 27.24
C GLY A 418 -27.99 14.41 27.30
N ILE A 419 -27.36 14.58 28.46
CA ILE A 419 -26.18 15.47 28.62
C ILE A 419 -25.03 15.09 27.69
N LEU A 420 -24.65 13.80 27.63
CA LEU A 420 -23.59 13.36 26.71
C LEU A 420 -24.00 13.53 25.25
N ARG A 421 -25.28 13.30 24.90
CA ARG A 421 -25.82 13.50 23.55
C ARG A 421 -25.66 14.95 23.09
N GLU A 422 -25.97 15.91 23.96
CA GLU A 422 -25.85 17.34 23.66
C GLU A 422 -24.39 17.73 23.43
N ILE A 423 -23.49 17.35 24.35
CA ILE A 423 -22.05 17.66 24.24
C ILE A 423 -21.42 17.03 22.99
N ILE A 424 -21.78 15.78 22.69
CA ILE A 424 -21.31 15.08 21.48
C ILE A 424 -21.79 15.84 20.24
N ARG A 425 -23.07 16.21 20.18
CA ARG A 425 -23.61 16.92 19.01
C ARG A 425 -23.04 18.32 18.85
N GLU A 426 -22.85 19.06 19.94
CA GLU A 426 -22.19 20.37 19.93
C GLU A 426 -20.76 20.25 19.39
N TYR A 427 -20.02 19.21 19.80
CA TYR A 427 -18.70 18.93 19.27
C TYR A 427 -18.73 18.58 17.77
N LEU A 428 -19.61 17.67 17.35
CA LEU A 428 -19.72 17.26 15.94
C LEU A 428 -20.16 18.40 15.03
N GLN A 429 -20.93 19.38 15.53
CA GLN A 429 -21.27 20.60 14.77
C GLN A 429 -20.06 21.47 14.43
N SER A 430 -18.98 21.37 15.22
CA SER A 430 -17.76 22.17 14.99
C SER A 430 -16.81 21.57 13.95
N ILE A 431 -17.15 20.40 13.37
CA ILE A 431 -16.30 19.65 12.44
C ILE A 431 -16.91 19.73 11.04
N ASP A 432 -16.19 20.34 10.11
CA ASP A 432 -16.65 20.60 8.75
C ASP A 432 -16.71 19.34 7.87
N GLU A 433 -15.91 18.32 8.21
CA GLU A 433 -15.80 17.04 7.50
C GLU A 433 -17.03 16.15 7.70
N ILE A 434 -17.93 16.49 8.62
CA ILE A 434 -19.17 15.75 8.88
C ILE A 434 -20.26 16.24 7.90
N GLU A 435 -20.89 15.29 7.19
CA GLU A 435 -22.00 15.56 6.28
C GLU A 435 -23.31 15.67 7.06
N HIS A 436 -23.55 14.68 7.91
CA HIS A 436 -24.77 14.59 8.70
C HIS A 436 -24.52 13.78 9.97
N PHE A 437 -25.16 14.18 11.07
CA PHE A 437 -25.22 13.36 12.28
C PHE A 437 -26.64 13.37 12.86
N GLY A 438 -27.06 12.25 13.42
CA GLY A 438 -28.42 12.06 13.89
C GLY A 438 -28.56 10.90 14.86
N ASP A 439 -29.76 10.66 15.37
CA ASP A 439 -30.02 9.45 16.13
C ASP A 439 -29.96 8.24 15.20
N ALA A 440 -29.41 7.13 15.69
CA ALA A 440 -29.46 5.88 14.95
C ALA A 440 -30.91 5.42 14.74
N PRO A 441 -31.19 4.59 13.72
CA PRO A 441 -32.49 3.95 13.53
C PRO A 441 -33.00 3.26 14.80
N ILE A 442 -34.32 3.22 15.00
CA ILE A 442 -34.95 2.69 16.23
C ILE A 442 -34.56 1.23 16.49
N ASP A 443 -34.41 0.45 15.42
CA ASP A 443 -33.94 -0.94 15.38
C ASP A 443 -32.47 -1.12 15.74
N GLN A 444 -31.68 -0.04 15.74
CA GLN A 444 -30.23 -0.05 15.97
C GLN A 444 -29.80 0.69 17.25
N GLY A 445 -30.74 1.08 18.11
CA GLY A 445 -30.46 1.71 19.41
C GLY A 445 -31.12 3.08 19.61
N GLY A 446 -31.67 3.68 18.54
CA GLY A 446 -32.44 4.91 18.60
C GLY A 446 -31.64 6.08 19.21
N ALA A 447 -32.32 6.91 20.00
CA ALA A 447 -31.77 8.10 20.65
C ALA A 447 -30.58 7.88 21.62
N GLY A 448 -30.19 6.62 21.90
CA GLY A 448 -29.01 6.31 22.72
C GLY A 448 -27.70 6.24 21.94
N ILE A 449 -27.77 6.34 20.60
CA ILE A 449 -26.63 6.30 19.69
C ILE A 449 -26.75 7.48 18.74
N THR A 450 -25.62 8.17 18.52
CA THR A 450 -25.51 9.17 17.47
C THR A 450 -24.69 8.58 16.32
N ARG A 451 -25.35 8.44 15.16
CA ARG A 451 -24.70 8.03 13.92
C ARG A 451 -24.14 9.27 13.24
N VAL A 452 -22.89 9.18 12.81
CA VAL A 452 -22.16 10.25 12.12
C VAL A 452 -21.82 9.75 10.73
N VAL A 453 -22.16 10.54 9.71
CA VAL A 453 -21.85 10.30 8.30
C VAL A 453 -20.88 11.39 7.87
N PHE A 454 -19.71 10.97 7.37
CA PHE A 454 -18.67 11.88 6.90
C PHE A 454 -18.90 12.24 5.44
N ARG A 455 -18.51 13.45 5.04
CA ARG A 455 -18.57 13.87 3.63
C ARG A 455 -17.62 12.98 2.83
N LYS A 456 -18.09 12.49 1.69
CA LYS A 456 -17.20 11.87 0.71
C LYS A 456 -16.42 12.96 -0.01
N ASP A 457 -15.11 12.84 0.01
CA ASP A 457 -14.22 13.43 -0.99
C ASP A 457 -14.52 12.88 -2.40
#